data_AF-A0A949CGN5-F1
#
_entry.id   AF-A0A949CGN5-F1
#
_cell.length_a   1.000
_cell.length_b   1.000
_cell.length_c   1.000
_cell.angle_alpha   90.00
_cell.angle_beta   90.00
_cell.angle_gamma   90.00
#
_symmetry.space_group_name_H-M   'P 1'
#
loop_
_entity.id
_entity.type
_entity.pdbx_description
1 polymer ?
#
loop_
_entity_poly.entity_id
_entity_poly.type
_entity_poly.pdbx_seq_one_letter_code
_entity_poly.pdbx_strand_id
1 'polypeptide(L)' 'MKVKVLNIIDAKTFKAVTSTYKKHTKYQKYITVYKKYLVDSSDQKVEVGQEVEIFGSRPLSKRKRWSLKVNQ' A
#
# COMPACT_ATOMS: atom_id res chain seq x y z
N MET A 1 1.67 -2.73 7.91
CA MET A 1 2.73 -2.62 6.84
C MET A 1 2.82 -1.17 6.42
N LYS A 2 4.03 -0.58 6.47
CA LYS A 2 4.26 0.81 6.01
C LYS A 2 4.29 0.88 4.49
N VAL A 3 3.57 1.84 3.94
CA VAL A 3 3.45 2.07 2.49
C VAL A 3 3.45 3.56 2.18
N LYS A 4 3.87 3.90 0.97
CA LYS A 4 3.78 5.27 0.46
C LYS A 4 2.56 5.42 -0.45
N VAL A 5 1.82 6.51 -0.30
CA VAL A 5 0.69 6.84 -1.17
C VAL A 5 1.22 7.33 -2.51
N LEU A 6 0.78 6.70 -3.60
CA LEU A 6 1.11 7.10 -4.97
C LEU A 6 0.07 8.06 -5.51
N ASN A 7 -1.15 7.57 -5.78
CA ASN A 7 -2.20 8.33 -6.42
C ASN A 7 -3.53 8.04 -5.74
N ILE A 8 -4.36 9.07 -5.57
CA ILE A 8 -5.76 8.95 -5.17
C ILE A 8 -6.57 8.62 -6.43
N ILE A 9 -7.43 7.61 -6.37
CA ILE A 9 -8.31 7.23 -7.50
C ILE A 9 -9.72 7.78 -7.26
N ASP A 10 -10.27 7.47 -6.09
CA ASP A 10 -11.62 7.83 -5.70
C ASP A 10 -11.58 8.50 -4.31
N ALA A 11 -12.70 9.07 -3.89
CA ALA A 11 -12.85 9.70 -2.58
C ALA A 11 -12.37 8.81 -1.40
N LYS A 12 -12.58 7.49 -1.50
CA LYS A 12 -12.20 6.51 -0.48
C LYS A 12 -11.12 5.50 -0.90
N THR A 13 -10.53 5.68 -2.09
CA THR A 13 -9.61 4.69 -2.65
C THR A 13 -8.32 5.34 -3.12
N PHE A 14 -7.19 4.78 -2.69
CA PHE A 14 -5.88 5.19 -3.17
C PHE A 14 -5.01 3.99 -3.57
N LYS A 15 -4.02 4.28 -4.42
CA LYS A 15 -2.92 3.37 -4.76
C LYS A 15 -1.78 3.60 -3.78
N ALA A 16 -1.35 2.53 -3.14
CA ALA A 16 -0.16 2.53 -2.28
C ALA A 16 0.95 1.68 -2.89
N VAL A 17 2.20 1.96 -2.53
CA VAL A 17 3.35 1.14 -2.92
C VAL A 17 4.20 0.77 -1.71
N THR A 18 4.66 -0.48 -1.70
CA THR A 18 5.71 -0.96 -0.81
C THR A 18 6.97 -1.19 -1.62
N SER A 19 8.11 -0.74 -1.12
CA SER A 19 9.43 -1.13 -1.59
C SER A 19 10.06 -2.13 -0.63
N THR A 20 10.55 -3.25 -1.16
CA THR A 20 11.27 -4.26 -0.37
C THR A 20 12.60 -4.58 -1.05
N TYR A 21 13.68 -4.49 -0.29
CA TYR A 21 14.99 -4.97 -0.74
C TYR A 21 15.04 -6.49 -0.59
N LYS A 22 15.24 -7.19 -1.71
CA LYS A 22 15.37 -8.64 -1.73
C LYS A 22 16.62 -9.05 -2.50
N LYS A 23 17.30 -10.09 -2.03
CA LYS A 23 18.41 -10.72 -2.74
C LYS A 23 17.88 -11.63 -3.84
N HIS A 24 18.37 -11.47 -5.08
CA HIS A 24 18.04 -12.38 -6.17
C HIS A 24 18.58 -13.78 -5.86
N THR A 25 17.78 -14.82 -6.06
CA THR A 25 18.09 -16.18 -5.59
C THR A 25 19.32 -16.78 -6.29
N LYS A 26 19.41 -16.69 -7.62
CA LYS A 26 20.52 -17.26 -8.40
C LYS A 26 21.78 -16.39 -8.35
N TYR A 27 21.61 -15.09 -8.59
CA TYR A 27 22.72 -14.15 -8.85
C TYR A 27 23.16 -13.38 -7.61
N GLN A 28 22.45 -13.51 -6.49
CA GLN A 28 22.82 -12.91 -5.21
C GLN A 28 22.92 -11.38 -5.18
N LYS A 29 22.55 -10.69 -6.26
CA LYS A 29 22.45 -9.23 -6.33
C LYS A 29 21.23 -8.74 -5.53
N TYR A 30 21.38 -7.62 -4.82
CA TYR A 30 20.25 -6.94 -4.17
C TYR A 30 19.44 -6.18 -5.20
N ILE A 31 18.13 -6.42 -5.20
CA ILE A 31 17.14 -5.76 -6.05
C ILE A 31 16.03 -5.16 -5.20
N THR A 32 15.55 -3.98 -5.60
CA THR A 32 14.38 -3.36 -4.98
C THR A 32 13.13 -3.81 -5.72
N VAL A 33 12.22 -4.48 -5.01
CA VAL A 33 10.94 -4.93 -5.57
C VAL A 33 9.84 -3.99 -5.09
N TYR A 34 9.02 -3.54 -6.02
CA TYR A 34 7.87 -2.69 -5.76
C TYR A 34 6.58 -3.48 -5.90
N LYS A 35 5.68 -3.37 -4.93
CA LYS A 35 4.34 -3.95 -5.01
C LYS A 35 3.29 -2.86 -4.77
N LYS A 36 2.32 -2.78 -5.68
CA LYS A 36 1.23 -1.81 -5.64
C LYS A 36 -0.02 -2.43 -5.02
N TYR A 37 -0.74 -1.64 -4.23
CA TYR A 37 -1.96 -2.05 -3.54
C TYR A 37 -3.08 -1.05 -3.78
N LEU A 38 -4.32 -1.54 -3.80
CA LEU A 38 -5.51 -0.70 -3.72
C LEU A 38 -6.03 -0.75 -2.28
N VAL A 39 -6.05 0.41 -1.66
CA VAL A 39 -6.35 0.56 -0.23
C VAL A 39 -7.63 1.38 -0.07
N ASP A 40 -8.43 1.00 0.91
CA ASP A 40 -9.60 1.75 1.35
C ASP A 40 -9.22 2.71 2.48
N SER A 41 -9.56 4.00 2.33
CA SER A 41 -9.24 5.04 3.32
C SER A 41 -10.34 5.31 4.34
N SER A 42 -11.49 4.61 4.27
CA SER A 42 -12.61 4.78 5.22
C SER A 42 -12.93 6.25 5.56
N ASP A 43 -13.01 7.10 4.53
CA ASP A 43 -13.26 8.55 4.59
C ASP A 43 -12.20 9.40 5.32
N GLN A 44 -11.05 8.83 5.66
CA GLN A 44 -9.90 9.61 6.09
C GLN A 44 -9.24 10.29 4.90
N LYS A 45 -8.88 11.56 5.08
CA LYS A 45 -8.09 12.31 4.11
C LYS A 45 -6.66 11.79 4.15
N VAL A 46 -6.16 11.42 2.97
CA VAL A 46 -4.79 10.96 2.78
C VAL A 46 -4.17 11.79 1.67
N GLU A 47 -2.93 12.21 1.85
CA GLU A 47 -2.21 13.01 0.87
C GLU A 47 -1.27 12.16 0.02
N VAL A 48 -1.06 12.58 -1.23
CA VAL A 48 -0.10 11.93 -2.12
C VAL A 48 1.31 12.11 -1.56
N GLY A 49 2.06 11.00 -1.46
CA GLY A 49 3.41 10.98 -0.93
C GLY A 49 3.51 10.71 0.58
N GLN A 50 2.39 10.70 1.30
CA GLN A 50 2.35 10.37 2.73
C GLN A 50 2.75 8.90 2.97
N GLU A 51 3.44 8.67 4.09
CA GLU A 51 3.67 7.32 4.62
C GLU A 51 2.55 6.93 5.57
N VAL A 52 1.91 5.79 5.27
CA VAL A 52 0.78 5.29 6.06
C VAL A 52 0.96 3.81 6.37
N GLU A 53 0.30 3.35 7.43
CA GLU A 53 0.25 1.93 7.76
C GLU A 53 -1.05 1.30 7.27
N ILE A 54 -0.94 0.18 6.53
CA ILE A 54 -2.07 -0.62 6.07
C ILE A 54 -2.10 -1.99 6.73
N PHE A 55 -3.30 -2.55 6.85
CA PHE A 55 -3.55 -3.90 7.34
C PHE A 55 -4.51 -4.66 6.42
N GLY A 56 -4.53 -5.99 6.54
CA GLY A 56 -5.43 -6.85 5.77
C GLY A 56 -6.85 -6.76 6.30
N SER A 57 -7.81 -6.53 5.42
CA SER A 57 -9.23 -6.45 5.75
C SER A 57 -10.04 -7.52 5.00
N ARG A 58 -11.34 -7.61 5.31
CA ARG A 58 -12.28 -8.38 4.47
C ARG A 58 -12.19 -7.89 3.01
N PRO A 59 -12.41 -8.76 2.02
CA PRO A 59 -12.46 -8.31 0.63
C PRO A 59 -13.55 -7.25 0.46
N LEU A 60 -13.15 -6.03 0.10
CA LEU A 60 -14.05 -4.90 -0.19
C LEU A 60 -14.44 -4.88 -1.67
N SER A 61 -13.62 -5.50 -2.51
CA SER A 61 -13.82 -5.66 -3.95
C SER A 61 -12.93 -6.81 -4.44
N LYS A 62 -12.95 -7.11 -5.74
CA LYS A 62 -12.10 -8.11 -6.39
C LYS A 62 -10.60 -7.89 -6.11
N ARG A 63 -10.16 -6.63 -5.97
CA ARG A 63 -8.74 -6.26 -5.74
C ARG A 63 -8.47 -5.57 -4.40
N LYS A 64 -9.44 -4.86 -3.83
CA LYS A 64 -9.28 -4.12 -2.55
C LYS A 64 -9.45 -5.09 -1.38
N ARG A 65 -8.34 -5.37 -0.68
CA ARG A 65 -8.26 -6.26 0.50
C ARG A 65 -7.46 -5.63 1.64
N TRP A 66 -7.22 -4.32 1.55
CA TRP A 66 -6.35 -3.56 2.43
C TRP A 66 -7.10 -2.33 2.90
N SER A 67 -6.97 -2.03 4.20
CA SER A 67 -7.55 -0.85 4.83
C SER A 67 -6.48 -0.06 5.56
N LEU A 68 -6.72 1.25 5.67
CA LEU A 68 -5.86 2.18 6.41
C LEU A 68 -5.98 1.93 7.91
N LYS A 69 -4.85 1.77 8.61
CA LYS A 69 -4.82 1.66 10.06
C LYS A 69 -4.89 3.05 10.67
N VAL A 70 -5.91 3.30 11.49
CA VAL A 70 -6.00 4.54 12.29
C VAL A 70 -5.13 4.33 13.53
N ASN A 71 -4.08 5.12 13.67
CA ASN A 71 -3.39 5.23 14.95
C ASN A 71 -4.23 6.14 15.84
N GLN A 72 -4.64 5.61 16.99
CA GLN A 72 -5.41 6.30 18.02
C GLN A 72 -4.52 7.30 18.77
#